data_AF-A0A1H1WDE7-F1
#
_entry.id   AF-A0A1H1WDE7-F1
#
_cell.length_a   1.000
_cell.length_b   1.000
_cell.length_c   1.000
_cell.angle_alpha   90.00
_cell.angle_beta   90.00
_cell.angle_gamma   90.00
#
_symmetry.space_group_name_H-M   'P 1'
#
loop_
_entity.id
_entity.type
_entity.pdbx_description
1 polymer ?
#
loop_
_entity_poly.entity_id
_entity_poly.type
_entity_poly.pdbx_seq_one_letter_code
_entity_poly.pdbx_strand_id
1 'polypeptide(L)'
;MHNLELKTSGIQSPRLGIRLVLFILLLIAIKLIKKRKKKCGCPPPVIGETQGYNVFNKTTSITFTLASATGDLQSPPPTVGTTLSPGGRENFEVNSSEIKNTSASIVYTATAANGTPIRISFNLNNGGGNSGIQSVKSTGPVNVNVNQGSVFADPSLTITDKS
;
A
#
# COMPACT_ATOMS: atom_id res chain seq x y z
N MET A 1 29.37 52.15 48.99
CA MET A 1 29.43 51.21 47.85
C MET A 1 28.92 49.86 48.33
N HIS A 2 27.89 49.33 47.68
CA HIS A 2 27.13 48.14 48.10
C HIS A 2 27.99 46.87 48.00
N ASN A 3 28.03 46.06 49.07
CA ASN A 3 28.47 44.67 49.01
C ASN A 3 27.23 43.78 48.80
N LEU A 4 27.17 43.11 47.66
CA LEU A 4 26.16 42.10 47.34
C LEU A 4 26.53 40.79 48.04
N GLU A 5 25.81 40.48 49.12
CA GLU A 5 25.89 39.20 49.82
C GLU A 5 25.26 38.10 48.96
N LEU A 6 26.11 37.32 48.27
CA LEU A 6 25.68 36.14 47.52
C LEU A 6 25.49 34.98 48.50
N LYS A 7 24.26 34.79 49.00
CA LYS A 7 23.87 33.57 49.72
C LYS A 7 23.90 32.39 48.76
N THR A 8 24.97 31.59 48.82
CA THR A 8 25.04 30.29 48.17
C THR A 8 24.39 29.26 49.08
N SER A 9 23.23 28.76 48.66
CA SER A 9 22.48 27.71 49.34
C SER A 9 23.36 26.45 49.42
N GLY A 10 23.57 25.95 50.64
CA GLY A 10 24.34 24.73 50.89
C GLY A 10 23.79 23.55 50.08
N ILE A 11 24.60 23.04 49.16
CA ILE A 11 24.35 21.80 48.43
C ILE A 11 24.51 20.66 49.44
N GLN A 12 23.40 20.25 50.04
CA GLN A 12 23.36 19.11 50.94
C GLN A 12 23.55 17.85 50.09
N SER A 13 24.75 17.26 50.17
CA SER A 13 25.08 16.01 49.50
C SER A 13 23.99 14.96 49.78
N PRO A 14 23.23 14.50 48.77
CA PRO A 14 22.14 13.57 49.02
C PRO A 14 22.71 12.28 49.59
N ARG A 15 22.14 11.85 50.73
CA ARG A 15 22.46 10.59 51.42
C ARG A 15 22.50 9.45 50.40
N LEU A 16 23.48 8.55 50.55
CA LEU A 16 23.81 7.48 49.59
C LEU A 16 22.58 6.70 49.08
N GLY A 17 21.58 6.49 49.95
CA GLY A 17 20.32 5.82 49.60
C GLY A 17 19.46 6.56 48.56
N ILE A 18 19.43 7.91 48.57
CA ILE A 18 18.69 8.70 47.57
C ILE A 18 19.36 8.57 46.20
N ARG A 19 20.70 8.55 46.17
CA ARG A 19 21.46 8.31 44.93
C ARG A 19 21.13 6.95 44.33
N LEU A 20 20.99 5.92 45.16
CA LEU A 20 20.64 4.57 44.72
C LEU A 20 19.21 4.52 44.14
N VAL A 21 18.23 5.14 44.80
CA VAL A 21 16.84 5.19 44.33
C VAL A 21 16.74 5.90 42.98
N LEU A 22 17.43 7.05 42.83
CA LEU A 22 17.47 7.79 41.56
C LEU A 22 18.11 6.96 40.45
N PHE A 23 19.18 6.22 40.76
CA PHE A 23 19.85 5.36 39.78
C PHE A 23 18.95 4.22 39.30
N ILE A 24 18.20 3.59 40.21
CA ILE A 24 17.23 2.53 39.87
C ILE A 24 16.09 3.09 39.01
N LEU A 25 15.52 4.24 39.39
CA LEU A 25 14.47 4.91 38.61
C LEU A 25 14.96 5.29 37.21
N LEU A 26 16.19 5.78 37.08
CA LEU A 26 16.80 6.12 35.81
C LEU A 26 16.97 4.88 34.91
N LEU A 27 17.43 3.76 35.46
CA LEU A 27 17.56 2.50 34.70
C LEU A 27 16.20 1.97 34.23
N ILE A 28 15.15 2.09 35.04
CA ILE A 28 13.78 1.71 34.67
C ILE A 28 13.26 2.62 33.55
N ALA A 29 13.45 3.94 33.66
CA ALA A 29 13.04 4.90 32.64
C ALA A 29 13.75 4.65 31.29
N ILE A 30 15.07 4.39 31.30
CA ILE A 30 15.83 4.05 30.09
C ILE A 30 15.30 2.75 29.45
N LYS A 31 14.99 1.72 30.26
CA LYS A 31 14.40 0.46 29.76
C LYS A 31 13.01 0.68 29.15
N LEU A 32 12.16 1.51 29.75
CA LEU A 32 10.83 1.84 29.23
C LEU A 32 10.91 2.64 27.91
N ILE A 33 11.82 3.61 27.81
CA ILE A 33 12.05 4.40 26.59
C ILE A 33 12.58 3.51 25.45
N LYS A 34 13.50 2.58 25.75
CA LYS A 34 14.00 1.61 24.75
C LYS A 34 12.90 0.66 24.26
N LYS A 35 12.00 0.20 25.13
CA LYS A 35 10.86 -0.65 24.73
C LYS A 35 9.85 0.08 23.84
N ARG A 36 9.64 1.40 24.05
CA ARG A 36 8.76 2.22 23.21
C ARG A 36 9.33 2.57 21.82
N LYS A 37 10.63 2.32 21.59
CA LYS A 37 11.30 2.53 20.29
C LYS A 37 11.34 1.29 19.39
N LYS A 38 10.49 0.29 19.62
CA LYS A 38 10.10 -0.61 18.52
C LYS A 38 9.13 0.15 17.61
N LYS A 39 9.65 1.15 16.89
CA LYS A 39 9.03 1.58 15.64
C LYS A 39 8.94 0.29 14.81
N CYS A 40 7.75 -0.07 14.33
CA CYS A 40 7.63 -0.99 13.22
C CYS A 40 8.65 -0.53 12.17
N GLY A 41 9.69 -1.34 11.94
CA GLY A 41 10.59 -1.15 10.84
C GLY A 41 9.84 -1.52 9.58
N CYS A 42 8.85 -0.72 9.20
CA CYS A 42 8.51 -0.63 7.79
C CYS A 42 9.70 0.11 7.19
N PRO A 43 10.57 -0.55 6.41
CA PRO A 43 11.55 0.19 5.64
C PRO A 43 10.81 1.30 4.86
N PRO A 44 11.39 2.50 4.74
CA PRO A 44 10.81 3.51 3.86
C PRO A 44 10.64 2.88 2.47
N PRO A 45 9.51 3.11 1.78
CA PRO A 45 9.29 2.54 0.46
C PRO A 45 10.44 2.94 -0.44
N VAL A 46 11.18 1.95 -0.95
CA VAL A 46 12.25 2.19 -1.91
C VAL A 46 11.56 2.52 -3.23
N ILE A 47 11.79 3.74 -3.72
CA ILE A 47 11.25 4.21 -4.98
C ILE A 47 11.70 3.25 -6.09
N GLY A 48 10.75 2.66 -6.82
CA GLY A 48 11.01 1.77 -7.97
C GLY A 48 10.84 0.27 -7.70
N GLU A 49 10.47 -0.16 -6.50
CA GLU A 49 10.25 -1.59 -6.21
C GLU A 49 8.99 -2.18 -6.84
N THR A 50 7.98 -1.36 -7.15
CA THR A 50 6.73 -1.80 -7.78
C THR A 50 6.25 -0.78 -8.82
N GLN A 51 5.36 -1.22 -9.70
CA GLN A 51 4.54 -0.36 -10.54
C GLN A 51 3.07 -0.57 -10.19
N GLY A 52 2.37 0.54 -9.97
CA GLY A 52 0.93 0.55 -9.69
C GLY A 52 0.08 0.51 -10.96
N TYR A 53 -1.04 -0.19 -10.86
CA TYR A 53 -2.05 -0.31 -11.91
C TYR A 53 -3.43 -0.11 -11.29
N ASN A 54 -4.23 0.78 -11.87
CA ASN A 54 -5.55 1.10 -11.34
C ASN A 54 -6.65 0.43 -12.16
N VAL A 55 -7.67 -0.11 -11.50
CA VAL A 55 -8.86 -0.65 -12.13
C VAL A 55 -10.07 0.11 -11.60
N PHE A 56 -10.80 0.76 -12.50
CA PHE A 56 -11.99 1.52 -12.18
C PHE A 56 -13.22 0.81 -12.68
N ASN A 57 -14.17 0.58 -11.79
CA ASN A 57 -15.50 0.16 -12.18
C ASN A 57 -16.39 1.41 -12.27
N LYS A 58 -16.67 1.87 -13.49
CA LYS A 58 -17.60 2.97 -13.78
C LYS A 58 -18.91 2.47 -14.39
N THR A 59 -19.24 1.20 -14.20
CA THR A 59 -20.59 0.71 -14.51
C THR A 59 -21.60 1.32 -13.53
N THR A 60 -22.86 1.34 -13.94
CA THR A 60 -23.97 1.88 -13.15
C THR A 60 -24.38 0.96 -12.01
N SER A 61 -24.35 -0.35 -12.22
CA SER A 61 -24.93 -1.33 -11.29
C SER A 61 -24.16 -2.65 -11.15
N ILE A 62 -23.12 -2.88 -11.96
CA ILE A 62 -22.43 -4.17 -12.00
C ILE A 62 -21.35 -4.20 -10.93
N THR A 63 -21.45 -5.13 -9.97
CA THR A 63 -20.37 -5.42 -9.03
C THR A 63 -19.51 -6.55 -9.57
N PHE A 64 -18.21 -6.33 -9.66
CA PHE A 64 -17.26 -7.36 -10.06
C PHE A 64 -16.69 -8.07 -8.84
N THR A 65 -16.37 -9.35 -8.99
CA THR A 65 -15.67 -10.15 -7.99
C THR A 65 -14.32 -10.57 -8.56
N LEU A 66 -13.25 -10.36 -7.81
CA LEU A 66 -11.91 -10.79 -8.19
C LEU A 66 -11.87 -12.32 -8.16
N ALA A 67 -11.78 -12.94 -9.34
CA ALA A 67 -11.78 -14.40 -9.49
C ALA A 67 -10.36 -14.98 -9.41
N SER A 68 -9.35 -14.25 -9.89
CA SER A 68 -7.95 -14.63 -9.74
C SER A 68 -7.02 -13.43 -9.84
N ALA A 69 -5.95 -13.44 -9.03
CA ALA A 69 -4.83 -12.52 -9.11
C ALA A 69 -3.55 -13.33 -8.89
N THR A 70 -2.74 -13.52 -9.94
CA THR A 70 -1.55 -14.39 -9.91
C THR A 70 -0.36 -13.72 -10.58
N GLY A 71 0.85 -14.26 -10.36
CA GLY A 71 2.09 -13.74 -10.92
C GLY A 71 2.89 -12.93 -9.91
N ASP A 72 3.67 -11.96 -10.40
CA ASP A 72 4.65 -11.18 -9.63
C ASP A 72 4.02 -10.00 -8.86
N LEU A 73 2.80 -10.17 -8.32
CA LEU A 73 2.15 -9.15 -7.50
C LEU A 73 2.92 -8.90 -6.20
N GLN A 74 2.85 -7.67 -5.71
CA GLN A 74 3.38 -7.35 -4.38
C GLN A 74 2.68 -8.21 -3.33
N SER A 75 3.47 -8.70 -2.37
CA SER A 75 2.97 -9.56 -1.29
C SER A 75 2.46 -8.72 -0.10
N PRO A 76 1.32 -9.09 0.52
CA PRO A 76 0.43 -10.18 0.11
C PRO A 76 -0.44 -9.79 -1.11
N PRO A 77 -0.72 -10.72 -2.04
CA PRO A 77 -1.59 -10.43 -3.17
C PRO A 77 -3.03 -10.17 -2.70
N PRO A 78 -3.85 -9.47 -3.50
CA PRO A 78 -5.26 -9.25 -3.20
C PRO A 78 -6.01 -10.57 -3.00
N THR A 79 -6.91 -10.59 -2.02
CA THR A 79 -7.68 -11.79 -1.68
C THR A 79 -8.71 -12.09 -2.76
N VAL A 80 -8.68 -13.30 -3.33
CA VAL A 80 -9.71 -13.76 -4.27
C VAL A 80 -11.08 -13.74 -3.60
N GLY A 81 -12.10 -13.25 -4.32
CA GLY A 81 -13.45 -13.04 -3.80
C GLY A 81 -13.73 -11.61 -3.33
N THR A 82 -12.74 -10.72 -3.30
CA THR A 82 -12.99 -9.29 -3.05
C THR A 82 -13.83 -8.68 -4.17
N THR A 83 -14.70 -7.75 -3.80
CA THR A 83 -15.61 -7.11 -4.74
C THR A 83 -15.13 -5.72 -5.14
N LEU A 84 -15.30 -5.40 -6.42
CA LEU A 84 -15.12 -4.07 -6.99
C LEU A 84 -16.50 -3.51 -7.34
N SER A 85 -17.05 -2.74 -6.40
CA SER A 85 -18.39 -2.14 -6.49
C SER A 85 -18.50 -1.10 -7.62
N PRO A 86 -19.70 -0.80 -8.14
CA PRO A 86 -19.94 0.34 -9.04
C PRO A 86 -19.38 1.64 -8.47
N GLY A 87 -18.68 2.42 -9.31
CA GLY A 87 -17.93 3.61 -8.91
C GLY A 87 -16.61 3.34 -8.19
N GLY A 88 -16.29 2.08 -7.90
CA GLY A 88 -15.13 1.66 -7.12
C GLY A 88 -13.81 1.72 -7.90
N ARG A 89 -12.72 1.63 -7.13
CA ARG A 89 -11.34 1.56 -7.62
C ARG A 89 -10.60 0.47 -6.86
N GLU A 90 -9.84 -0.34 -7.59
CA GLU A 90 -8.83 -1.25 -7.04
C GLU A 90 -7.45 -0.84 -7.57
N ASN A 91 -6.40 -1.01 -6.78
CA ASN A 91 -5.02 -0.80 -7.20
C ASN A 91 -4.21 -2.09 -7.01
N PHE A 92 -3.48 -2.48 -8.05
CA PHE A 92 -2.59 -3.62 -8.06
C PHE A 92 -1.16 -3.15 -8.20
N GLU A 93 -0.28 -3.69 -7.37
CA GLU A 93 1.16 -3.43 -7.42
C GLU A 93 1.88 -4.66 -7.98
N VAL A 94 2.67 -4.48 -9.04
CA VAL A 94 3.51 -5.54 -9.62
C VAL A 94 4.96 -5.23 -9.27
N ASN A 95 5.66 -6.19 -8.66
CA ASN A 95 7.06 -6.02 -8.26
C ASN A 95 7.93 -5.72 -9.47
N SER A 96 8.89 -4.81 -9.35
CA SER A 96 9.91 -4.55 -10.36
C SER A 96 11.06 -5.55 -10.24
N SER A 97 11.73 -5.85 -11.35
CA SER A 97 13.00 -6.57 -11.34
C SER A 97 13.96 -5.95 -12.36
N GLU A 98 15.21 -5.74 -11.95
CA GLU A 98 16.25 -5.21 -12.83
C GLU A 98 16.68 -6.20 -13.93
N ILE A 99 16.42 -7.49 -13.73
CA ILE A 99 16.97 -8.58 -14.55
C ILE A 99 15.92 -9.19 -15.49
N LYS A 100 14.64 -9.08 -15.14
CA LYS A 100 13.53 -9.67 -15.92
C LYS A 100 12.31 -8.77 -15.93
N ASN A 101 11.51 -8.89 -16.98
CA ASN A 101 10.16 -8.36 -16.97
C ASN A 101 9.32 -9.19 -15.98
N THR A 102 8.53 -8.50 -15.20
CA THR A 102 7.60 -9.09 -14.24
C THR A 102 6.18 -8.90 -14.74
N SER A 103 5.30 -9.81 -14.35
CA SER A 103 3.91 -9.70 -14.78
C SER A 103 2.94 -10.36 -13.82
N ALA A 104 1.72 -9.83 -13.81
CA ALA A 104 0.60 -10.39 -13.09
C ALA A 104 -0.61 -10.59 -14.02
N SER A 105 -1.41 -11.62 -13.76
CA SER A 105 -2.66 -11.88 -14.49
C SER A 105 -3.84 -11.70 -13.56
N ILE A 106 -4.80 -10.88 -13.99
CA ILE A 106 -5.98 -10.52 -13.20
C ILE A 106 -7.23 -10.97 -13.95
N VAL A 107 -8.18 -11.56 -13.22
CA VAL A 107 -9.49 -11.95 -13.75
C VAL A 107 -10.58 -11.48 -12.79
N TYR A 108 -11.54 -10.74 -13.35
CA TYR A 108 -12.79 -10.38 -12.70
C TYR A 108 -13.97 -11.12 -13.33
N THR A 109 -14.95 -11.49 -12.52
CA THR A 109 -16.24 -12.03 -12.96
C THR A 109 -17.38 -11.20 -12.40
N ALA A 110 -18.50 -11.14 -13.11
CA ALA A 110 -19.73 -10.52 -12.66
C ALA A 110 -20.94 -11.14 -13.36
N THR A 111 -22.14 -10.71 -12.97
CA THR A 111 -23.38 -11.01 -13.66
C THR A 111 -24.12 -9.71 -13.91
N ALA A 112 -24.50 -9.45 -15.16
CA ALA A 112 -25.29 -8.28 -15.50
C ALA A 112 -26.73 -8.40 -14.95
N ALA A 113 -27.47 -7.29 -14.91
CA ALA A 113 -28.86 -7.27 -14.45
C ALA A 113 -29.79 -8.23 -15.23
N ASN A 114 -29.47 -8.51 -16.49
CA ASN A 114 -30.21 -9.45 -17.34
C ASN A 114 -29.75 -10.92 -17.17
N GLY A 115 -28.90 -11.23 -16.18
CA GLY A 115 -28.37 -12.57 -15.93
C GLY A 115 -27.19 -12.98 -16.81
N THR A 116 -26.73 -12.12 -17.73
CA THR A 116 -25.60 -12.45 -18.61
C THR A 116 -24.29 -12.50 -17.82
N PRO A 117 -23.50 -13.58 -17.89
CA PRO A 117 -22.20 -13.65 -17.24
C PRO A 117 -21.19 -12.72 -17.92
N ILE A 118 -20.42 -12.01 -17.10
CA ILE A 118 -19.35 -11.12 -17.52
C ILE A 118 -18.03 -11.67 -17.00
N ARG A 119 -17.02 -11.68 -17.86
CA ARG A 119 -15.64 -12.00 -17.48
C ARG A 119 -14.71 -10.96 -18.10
N ILE A 120 -13.83 -10.41 -17.28
CA ILE A 120 -12.77 -9.48 -17.71
C ILE A 120 -11.44 -10.10 -17.30
N SER A 121 -10.48 -10.18 -18.22
CA SER A 121 -9.13 -10.64 -17.93
C SER A 121 -8.09 -9.77 -18.61
N PHE A 122 -7.00 -9.49 -17.92
CA PHE A 122 -5.90 -8.67 -18.42
C PHE A 122 -4.60 -9.04 -17.72
N ASN A 123 -3.49 -8.66 -18.34
CA ASN A 123 -2.16 -8.81 -17.76
C ASN A 123 -1.59 -7.42 -17.42
N LEU A 124 -0.93 -7.35 -16.29
CA LEU A 124 -0.18 -6.20 -15.81
C LEU A 124 1.29 -6.51 -16.03
N ASN A 125 1.98 -5.74 -16.87
CA ASN A 125 3.37 -6.00 -17.22
C ASN A 125 4.24 -4.88 -16.68
N ASN A 126 5.12 -5.20 -15.74
CA ASN A 126 6.13 -4.28 -15.24
C ASN A 126 7.51 -4.70 -15.78
N GLY A 127 7.93 -4.06 -16.87
CA GLY A 127 9.23 -4.28 -17.47
C GLY A 127 9.44 -3.55 -18.80
N GLY A 128 10.62 -2.93 -18.97
CA GLY A 128 11.15 -2.36 -20.21
C GLY A 128 10.14 -1.69 -21.16
N GLY A 129 10.36 -1.84 -22.46
CA GLY A 129 9.54 -1.22 -23.52
C GLY A 129 8.11 -1.76 -23.68
N ASN A 130 7.72 -2.78 -22.90
CA ASN A 130 6.40 -3.42 -22.95
C ASN A 130 5.69 -3.32 -21.58
N SER A 131 5.89 -2.23 -20.86
CA SER A 131 5.16 -1.95 -19.61
C SER A 131 3.72 -1.55 -19.88
N GLY A 132 2.84 -1.74 -18.88
CA GLY A 132 1.44 -1.32 -18.96
C GLY A 132 0.44 -2.48 -18.84
N ILE A 133 -0.81 -2.20 -19.25
CA ILE A 133 -1.92 -3.16 -19.20
C ILE A 133 -2.11 -3.76 -20.58
N GLN A 134 -2.05 -5.08 -20.67
CA GLN A 134 -2.05 -5.82 -21.93
C GLN A 134 -3.03 -6.99 -21.93
N SER A 135 -3.23 -7.59 -23.11
CA SER A 135 -4.02 -8.81 -23.29
C SER A 135 -5.44 -8.71 -22.72
N VAL A 136 -6.02 -7.51 -22.77
CA VAL A 136 -7.34 -7.23 -22.21
C VAL A 136 -8.41 -7.94 -23.02
N LYS A 137 -9.22 -8.75 -22.34
CA LYS A 137 -10.38 -9.45 -22.90
C LYS A 137 -11.57 -9.19 -21.99
N SER A 138 -12.73 -8.90 -22.59
CA SER A 138 -14.00 -8.75 -21.88
C SER A 138 -15.12 -9.48 -22.62
N THR A 139 -16.10 -9.96 -21.87
CA THR A 139 -17.33 -10.55 -22.38
C THR A 139 -18.55 -9.84 -21.78
N GLY A 140 -19.72 -10.00 -22.40
CA GLY A 140 -20.96 -9.44 -21.89
C GLY A 140 -21.15 -7.94 -22.20
N PRO A 141 -22.14 -7.28 -21.55
CA PRO A 141 -22.57 -5.92 -21.89
C PRO A 141 -21.70 -4.83 -21.24
N VAL A 142 -20.38 -4.94 -21.35
CA VAL A 142 -19.43 -3.95 -20.82
C VAL A 142 -18.39 -3.56 -21.85
N ASN A 143 -17.89 -2.33 -21.73
CA ASN A 143 -16.71 -1.86 -22.45
C ASN A 143 -15.53 -1.76 -21.48
N VAL A 144 -14.33 -2.00 -21.99
CA VAL A 144 -13.09 -1.85 -21.23
C VAL A 144 -12.17 -0.92 -22.01
N ASN A 145 -11.74 0.16 -21.35
CA ASN A 145 -10.79 1.13 -21.91
C ASN A 145 -9.50 1.11 -21.09
N VAL A 146 -8.36 1.14 -21.78
CA VAL A 146 -7.04 1.13 -21.16
C VAL A 146 -6.36 2.47 -21.42
N ASN A 147 -5.88 3.08 -20.35
CA ASN A 147 -4.92 4.16 -20.39
C ASN A 147 -3.57 3.61 -19.93
N GLN A 148 -2.55 3.64 -20.78
CA GLN A 148 -1.24 3.06 -20.47
C GLN A 148 -0.41 3.89 -19.47
N GLY A 149 -0.97 4.99 -18.94
CA GLY A 149 -0.28 5.84 -17.98
C GLY A 149 0.76 6.74 -18.64
N SER A 150 1.57 7.38 -17.81
CA SER A 150 2.67 8.25 -18.19
C SER A 150 3.70 8.28 -17.05
N VAL A 151 4.78 9.06 -17.24
CA VAL A 151 5.78 9.29 -16.18
C VAL A 151 5.16 9.88 -14.89
N PHE A 152 3.98 10.50 -14.98
CA PHE A 152 3.31 11.15 -13.85
C PHE A 152 1.97 10.51 -13.45
N ALA A 153 1.57 9.42 -14.11
CA ALA A 153 0.28 8.79 -13.87
C ALA A 153 0.36 7.30 -14.11
N ASP A 154 -0.13 6.53 -13.15
CA ASP A 154 -0.18 5.07 -13.28
C ASP A 154 -1.09 4.63 -14.44
N PRO A 155 -0.75 3.52 -15.11
CA PRO A 155 -1.66 2.86 -16.04
C PRO A 155 -2.99 2.53 -15.37
N SER A 156 -4.07 2.61 -16.14
CA SER A 156 -5.41 2.33 -15.64
C SER A 156 -6.30 1.62 -16.65
N LEU A 157 -7.19 0.79 -16.12
CA LEU A 157 -8.26 0.12 -16.86
C LEU A 157 -9.59 0.62 -16.33
N THR A 158 -10.47 1.10 -17.21
CA THR A 158 -11.81 1.58 -16.86
C THR A 158 -12.85 0.67 -17.50
N ILE A 159 -13.78 0.18 -16.67
CA ILE A 159 -14.91 -0.65 -17.08
C ILE A 159 -16.16 0.23 -17.09
N THR A 160 -16.91 0.22 -18.19
CA THR A 160 -18.19 0.95 -18.30
C THR A 160 -19.27 0.04 -18.87
N ASP A 161 -20.53 0.43 -18.69
CA ASP A 161 -21.63 -0.22 -19.39
C ASP A 161 -21.48 -0.06 -20.91
N LYS A 162 -21.96 -1.05 -21.66
CA LYS A 162 -22.08 -0.97 -23.11
C LYS A 162 -23.44 -0.37 -23.45
N SER A 163 -23.42 0.78 -24.12
CA SER A 163 -24.60 1.43 -24.70
C SER A 163 -25.20 0.62 -25.84
#